data_AF-A0AAV5SHE3-F1
#
_entry.id   AF-A0AAV5SHE3-F1
#
_cell.length_a   1.000
_cell.length_b   1.000
_cell.length_c   1.000
_cell.angle_alpha   90.00
_cell.angle_beta   90.00
_cell.angle_gamma   90.00
#
_symmetry.space_group_name_H-M   'P 1'
#
loop_
_entity.id
_entity.type
_entity.pdbx_description
1 polymer ?
#
loop_
_entity_poly.entity_id
_entity_poly.type
_entity_poly.pdbx_seq_one_letter_code
_entity_poly.pdbx_strand_id
1 'polypeptide(L)'
;NIVFISYGAPCVILCIFTTVATIAIRKNLSSSFVTIYLWTAVVNLLTYFNTWIWIRLLDEKWFYPYYHFAIMCPYYRIVHSFMVHYCYYAQNINGFLLTLDRFFAIA
;
A
#
# COMPACT_ATOMS: atom_id res chain seq x y z
N ASN A 1 -17.14 0.24 8.18
CA ASN A 1 -16.33 1.27 7.49
C ASN A 1 -15.69 2.32 8.40
N ILE A 2 -16.31 2.75 9.51
CA ILE A 2 -15.74 3.77 10.42
C ILE A 2 -14.34 3.40 10.93
N VAL A 3 -14.13 2.18 11.43
CA VAL A 3 -12.81 1.72 11.92
C VAL A 3 -11.74 1.76 10.82
N PHE A 4 -12.12 1.44 9.58
CA PHE A 4 -11.18 1.44 8.47
C PHE A 4 -10.79 2.86 8.03
N ILE A 5 -11.73 3.80 8.09
CA ILE A 5 -11.46 5.22 7.82
C ILE A 5 -10.64 5.82 8.98
N SER A 6 -11.01 5.51 10.22
CA SER A 6 -10.36 6.06 11.42
C SER A 6 -8.93 5.56 11.61
N TYR A 7 -8.61 4.34 11.20
CA TYR A 7 -7.23 3.82 11.22
C TYR A 7 -6.52 4.03 9.88
N GLY A 8 -7.22 3.85 8.78
CA GLY A 8 -6.65 3.90 7.43
C GLY A 8 -6.26 5.31 7.00
N ALA A 9 -7.13 6.30 7.18
CA ALA A 9 -6.84 7.66 6.75
C ALA A 9 -5.64 8.27 7.50
N PRO A 10 -5.51 8.14 8.84
CA PRO A 10 -4.29 8.57 9.53
C PRO A 10 -3.05 7.82 9.06
N CYS A 11 -3.13 6.51 8.80
CA CYS A 11 -2.00 5.74 8.29
C CYS A 11 -1.54 6.20 6.91
N VAL A 12 -2.45 6.56 6.00
CA VAL A 12 -2.12 7.13 4.69
C VAL A 12 -1.43 8.48 4.84
N ILE A 13 -1.98 9.35 5.71
CA ILE A 13 -1.38 10.66 6.00
C ILE A 13 0.03 10.50 6.55
N LEU A 14 0.22 9.61 7.53
CA LEU A 14 1.53 9.29 8.09
C LEU A 14 2.48 8.74 7.02
N CYS A 15 2.01 7.84 6.15
CA CYS A 15 2.82 7.28 5.07
C CYS A 15 3.31 8.36 4.09
N ILE A 16 2.47 9.35 3.77
CA ILE A 16 2.85 10.50 2.95
C ILE A 16 3.89 11.34 3.69
N PHE A 17 3.64 11.68 4.96
CA PHE A 17 4.56 12.49 5.76
C PHE A 17 5.93 11.82 5.91
N THR A 18 5.97 10.52 6.21
CA THR A 18 7.24 9.80 6.36
C THR A 18 7.97 9.67 5.02
N THR A 19 7.25 9.53 3.91
CA THR A 19 7.84 9.54 2.57
C THR A 19 8.48 10.89 2.26
N VAL A 20 7.78 11.99 2.51
CA VAL A 20 8.31 13.35 2.31
C VAL A 20 9.52 13.60 3.21
N ALA A 21 9.44 13.21 4.48
CA ALA A 21 10.54 13.33 5.42
C ALA A 21 11.78 12.56 4.92
N THR A 22 11.62 11.29 4.52
CA THR A 22 12.71 10.46 3.98
C THR A 22 13.35 11.08 2.73
N ILE A 23 12.55 11.67 1.83
CA ILE A 23 13.06 12.37 0.65
C ILE A 23 13.86 13.63 1.05
N ALA A 24 13.45 14.33 2.11
CA ALA A 24 14.16 15.52 2.60
C ALA A 24 15.52 15.16 3.21
N ILE A 25 15.60 14.07 3.99
CA ILE A 25 16.84 13.60 4.62
C ILE A 25 17.65 12.64 3.74
N ARG A 26 17.27 12.45 2.47
CA ARG A 26 17.87 11.45 1.55
C ARG A 26 19.40 11.55 1.41
N LYS A 27 19.97 12.75 1.58
CA LYS A 27 21.42 12.97 1.48
C LYS A 27 22.22 12.32 2.62
N ASN A 28 21.57 12.05 3.76
CA ASN A 28 22.17 11.43 4.94
C ASN A 28 21.92 9.92 5.00
N LEU A 29 21.19 9.35 4.04
CA LEU A 29 20.77 7.96 4.00
C LEU A 29 21.40 7.24 2.82
N SER A 30 21.57 5.92 2.96
CA SER A 30 21.94 5.05 1.84
C SER A 30 20.91 5.15 0.71
N SER A 31 21.39 5.26 -0.53
CA SER A 31 20.53 5.30 -1.73
C SER A 31 19.66 4.04 -1.85
N SER A 32 20.18 2.88 -1.45
CA SER A 32 19.45 1.61 -1.44
C SER A 32 18.28 1.66 -0.46
N PHE A 33 18.53 2.15 0.76
CA PHE A 33 17.50 2.31 1.78
C PHE A 33 16.36 3.23 1.33
N VAL A 34 16.69 4.39 0.75
CA VAL A 34 15.68 5.35 0.27
C VAL A 34 14.83 4.73 -0.83
N THR A 35 15.44 3.99 -1.75
CA THR A 35 14.72 3.34 -2.86
C THR A 35 13.75 2.28 -2.35
N ILE A 36 14.20 1.39 -1.46
CA ILE A 36 13.34 0.34 -0.88
C ILE A 36 12.21 0.97 -0.06
N TYR A 37 12.50 2.04 0.69
CA TYR A 37 11.48 2.75 1.47
C TYR A 37 10.40 3.40 0.58
N LEU A 38 10.79 4.03 -0.54
CA LEU A 38 9.85 4.61 -1.50
C LEU A 38 8.95 3.52 -2.12
N TRP A 39 9.52 2.39 -2.53
CA TRP A 39 8.75 1.25 -3.01
C TRP A 39 7.78 0.72 -1.96
N THR A 40 8.21 0.67 -0.69
CA THR A 40 7.36 0.25 0.42
C THR A 40 6.15 1.17 0.58
N ALA A 41 6.36 2.49 0.51
CA ALA A 41 5.28 3.47 0.59
C ALA A 41 4.27 3.34 -0.56
N VAL A 42 4.77 3.19 -1.80
CA VAL A 42 3.91 2.99 -2.98
C VAL A 42 3.08 1.73 -2.86
N VAL A 43 3.70 0.59 -2.51
CA VAL A 43 2.99 -0.67 -2.34
C VAL A 43 1.97 -0.57 -1.21
N ASN A 44 2.30 0.08 -0.09
CA ASN A 44 1.36 0.27 1.03
C ASN A 44 0.12 1.09 0.65
N LEU A 45 0.30 2.17 -0.11
CA LEU A 45 -0.81 2.98 -0.60
C LEU A 45 -1.66 2.19 -1.59
N LEU A 46 -1.04 1.47 -2.53
CA LEU A 46 -1.76 0.60 -3.47
C LEU A 46 -2.56 -0.48 -2.75
N THR A 47 -1.99 -1.17 -1.76
CA THR A 47 -2.71 -2.16 -0.94
C THR A 47 -3.90 -1.52 -0.25
N TYR A 48 -3.73 -0.34 0.35
CA TYR A 48 -4.79 0.35 1.07
C TYR A 48 -5.97 0.70 0.14
N PHE A 49 -5.70 1.38 -0.97
CA PHE A 49 -6.75 1.77 -1.92
C PHE A 49 -7.42 0.56 -2.55
N ASN A 50 -6.64 -0.45 -2.95
CA ASN A 50 -7.16 -1.65 -3.57
C ASN A 50 -8.07 -2.43 -2.61
N THR A 51 -7.65 -2.59 -1.36
CA THR A 51 -8.45 -3.25 -0.29
C THR A 51 -9.69 -2.43 0.03
N TRP A 52 -9.59 -1.10 0.09
CA TRP A 52 -10.71 -0.23 0.39
C TRP A 52 -11.79 -0.36 -0.69
N ILE A 53 -11.41 -0.23 -1.95
CA ILE A 53 -12.30 -0.30 -3.12
C ILE A 53 -12.91 -1.69 -3.28
N TRP A 54 -12.09 -2.75 -3.20
CA TRP A 54 -12.53 -4.11 -3.48
C TRP A 54 -13.32 -4.75 -2.35
N ILE A 55 -12.96 -4.53 -1.09
CA ILE A 55 -13.56 -5.28 0.04
C ILE A 55 -14.61 -4.47 0.78
N ARG A 56 -14.49 -3.13 0.84
CA ARG A 56 -15.26 -2.32 1.78
C ARG A 56 -16.26 -1.37 1.13
N LEU A 57 -15.98 -0.87 -0.07
CA LEU A 57 -16.95 -0.07 -0.83
C LEU A 57 -18.08 -0.94 -1.44
N LEU A 58 -17.94 -2.26 -1.44
CA LEU A 58 -19.02 -3.19 -1.83
C LEU A 58 -20.27 -3.06 -0.94
N ASP A 59 -20.09 -2.75 0.34
CA ASP A 59 -21.19 -2.68 1.32
C ASP A 59 -21.92 -1.32 1.32
N GLU A 60 -21.41 -0.33 0.58
CA GLU A 60 -21.89 1.05 0.60
C GLU A 60 -22.85 1.34 -0.56
N LYS A 61 -24.11 1.68 -0.24
CA LYS A 61 -25.19 1.89 -1.23
C LYS A 61 -24.91 3.00 -2.25
N TRP A 62 -24.07 3.97 -1.91
CA TRP A 62 -23.69 5.11 -2.76
C TRP A 62 -22.58 4.75 -3.77
N PHE A 63 -21.92 3.61 -3.60
CA PHE A 63 -20.93 3.07 -4.55
C PHE A 63 -21.48 1.93 -5.43
N TYR A 64 -22.81 1.74 -5.39
CA TYR A 64 -23.53 0.73 -6.16
C TYR A 64 -23.22 0.68 -7.67
N PRO A 65 -23.09 1.80 -8.43
CA PRO A 65 -22.80 1.70 -9.86
C PRO A 65 -21.44 1.06 -10.17
N TYR A 66 -20.43 1.31 -9.32
CA TYR A 66 -19.13 0.67 -9.45
C TYR A 66 -19.18 -0.82 -9.11
N TYR A 67 -19.92 -1.18 -8.05
CA TYR A 67 -20.14 -2.58 -7.69
C TYR A 67 -20.86 -3.36 -8.80
N HIS A 68 -21.92 -2.79 -9.36
CA HIS A 68 -22.67 -3.39 -10.45
C HIS A 68 -21.78 -3.63 -11.68
N PHE A 69 -20.91 -2.66 -12.03
CA PHE A 69 -19.90 -2.83 -13.08
C PHE A 69 -18.89 -3.94 -12.75
N ALA A 70 -18.41 -4.00 -11.51
CA ALA A 70 -17.45 -5.00 -11.06
C ALA A 70 -18.01 -6.44 -11.07
N ILE A 71 -19.31 -6.62 -10.82
CA ILE A 71 -19.99 -7.92 -10.94
C ILE A 71 -20.15 -8.31 -12.42
N MET A 72 -20.52 -7.37 -13.27
CA MET A 72 -20.73 -7.60 -14.70
C MET A 72 -19.42 -7.98 -15.42
N CYS A 73 -18.26 -7.56 -14.91
CA CYS A 73 -16.95 -7.86 -15.48
C CYS A 73 -16.14 -8.82 -14.58
N PRO A 74 -16.17 -10.15 -14.82
CA PRO A 74 -15.48 -11.13 -13.97
C PRO A 74 -13.95 -10.95 -13.96
N TYR A 75 -13.38 -10.41 -15.04
CA TYR A 75 -11.96 -10.07 -15.12
C TYR A 75 -11.55 -9.05 -14.07
N TYR A 76 -12.40 -8.07 -13.80
CA TYR A 76 -12.12 -7.00 -12.84
C TYR A 76 -11.94 -7.55 -11.43
N ARG A 77 -12.80 -8.48 -11.02
CA ARG A 77 -12.69 -9.19 -9.74
C ARG A 77 -11.39 -9.99 -9.61
N ILE A 78 -10.99 -10.68 -10.68
CA ILE A 78 -9.75 -11.47 -10.69
C ILE A 78 -8.54 -10.55 -10.54
N VAL A 79 -8.50 -9.45 -11.28
CA VAL A 79 -7.41 -8.46 -11.21
C VAL A 79 -7.30 -7.86 -9.81
N HIS A 80 -8.42 -7.42 -9.22
CA HIS A 80 -8.41 -6.87 -7.86
C HIS A 80 -7.92 -7.88 -6.82
N SER A 81 -8.44 -9.10 -6.86
CA SER A 81 -8.02 -10.18 -5.94
C SER A 81 -6.53 -10.50 -6.11
N PHE A 82 -6.06 -10.64 -7.35
CA PHE A 82 -4.65 -10.85 -7.65
C PHE A 82 -3.77 -9.71 -7.13
N MET A 83 -4.17 -8.45 -7.37
CA MET A 83 -3.44 -7.28 -6.89
C MET A 83 -3.32 -7.25 -5.37
N VAL A 84 -4.37 -7.63 -4.62
CA VAL A 84 -4.30 -7.68 -3.15
C VAL A 84 -3.19 -8.63 -2.71
N HIS A 85 -3.20 -9.87 -3.21
CA HIS A 85 -2.19 -10.87 -2.85
C HIS A 85 -0.78 -10.46 -3.29
N TYR A 86 -0.66 -9.90 -4.49
CA TYR A 86 0.61 -9.42 -5.02
C TYR A 86 1.19 -8.27 -4.19
N CYS A 87 0.36 -7.31 -3.78
CA CYS A 87 0.84 -6.20 -2.96
C CYS A 87 1.25 -6.66 -1.55
N TYR A 88 0.51 -7.59 -0.93
CA TYR A 88 0.94 -8.18 0.34
C TYR A 88 2.27 -8.94 0.21
N TYR A 89 2.47 -9.68 -0.87
CA TYR A 89 3.74 -10.34 -1.14
C TYR A 89 4.89 -9.31 -1.30
N ALA A 90 4.66 -8.24 -2.07
CA ALA A 90 5.62 -7.17 -2.26
C ALA A 90 5.95 -6.43 -0.94
N GLN A 91 4.98 -6.24 -0.04
CA GLN A 91 5.23 -5.67 1.30
C GLN A 91 6.20 -6.53 2.11
N ASN A 92 6.04 -7.85 2.08
CA ASN A 92 6.92 -8.77 2.80
C ASN A 92 8.35 -8.76 2.22
N ILE A 93 8.49 -8.76 0.89
CA ILE A 93 9.80 -8.62 0.24
C ILE A 93 10.46 -7.31 0.63
N ASN A 94 9.74 -6.19 0.56
CA ASN A 94 10.29 -4.89 0.92
C ASN A 94 10.74 -4.85 2.39
N GLY A 95 9.96 -5.47 3.29
CA GLY A 95 10.35 -5.63 4.69
C GLY A 95 11.64 -6.42 4.85
N PHE A 96 11.76 -7.56 4.16
CA PHE A 96 12.98 -8.36 4.15
C PHE A 96 14.18 -7.58 3.61
N LEU A 97 14.02 -6.87 2.48
CA LEU A 97 15.08 -6.06 1.88
C LEU A 97 15.54 -4.92 2.81
N LEU A 98 14.62 -4.26 3.52
CA LEU A 98 14.97 -3.24 4.52
C LEU A 98 15.78 -3.84 5.68
N THR A 99 15.39 -5.03 6.18
CA THR A 99 16.14 -5.70 7.24
C THR A 99 17.53 -6.13 6.78
N LEU A 100 17.66 -6.58 5.54
CA LEU A 100 18.91 -7.02 4.94
C LEU A 100 19.86 -5.84 4.68
N ASP A 101 19.35 -4.72 4.16
CA ASP A 101 20.13 -3.47 3.98
C ASP A 101 20.70 -2.99 5.33
N ARG A 102 19.90 -3.07 6.39
CA ARG A 102 20.36 -2.70 7.75
C ARG A 102 21.34 -3.69 8.35
N PHE A 103 21.17 -4.98 8.09
CA PHE A 103 22.12 -6.00 8.53
C PHE A 103 23.51 -5.76 7.91
N PHE A 104 23.59 -5.50 6.60
CA PHE A 104 24.85 -5.19 5.92
C PHE A 104 25.45 -3.83 6.30
N ALA A 105 24.63 -2.86 6.72
CA ALA A 105 25.14 -1.57 7.17
C ALA A 105 25.76 -1.62 8.59
N ILE A 106 25.43 -2.65 9.39
CA ILE A 106 25.89 -2.81 10.77
C ILE A 106 27.01 -3.86 10.88
N ALA A 107 26.99 -4.90 10.05
CA ALA A 107 28.00 -5.96 9.98
C ALA A 107 29.31 -5.45 9.33
#